data_AF-A0A6A6DUP2-F1
#
_entry.id   AF-A0A6A6DUP2-F1
#
_cell.length_a   1.000
_cell.length_b   1.000
_cell.length_c   1.000
_cell.angle_alpha   90.00
_cell.angle_beta   90.00
_cell.angle_gamma   90.00
#
_symmetry.space_group_name_H-M   'P 1'
#
loop_
_entity.id
_entity.type
_entity.pdbx_description
1 polymer ?
#
loop_
_entity_poly.entity_id
_entity_poly.type
_entity_poly.pdbx_seq_one_letter_code
_entity_poly.pdbx_strand_id
1 'polypeptide(L)' 'TWKQQGRDADAINLMRECVRFGQRILGVDHLRSIASSTVLVKWEAEQVTFCDENASAQISSLM' A
#
# COMPACT_ATOMS: atom_id res chain seq x y z
N THR A 1 -2.70 -16.37 -2.91
CA THR A 1 -3.07 -15.34 -1.88
C THR A 1 -3.80 -14.18 -2.55
N TRP A 2 -4.51 -13.30 -1.83
CA TRP A 2 -5.34 -12.24 -2.45
C TRP A 2 -4.54 -11.33 -3.41
N LYS A 3 -3.24 -11.12 -3.13
CA LYS A 3 -2.26 -10.46 -4.02
C LYS A 3 -2.10 -11.16 -5.39
N GLN A 4 -2.13 -12.49 -5.43
CA GLN A 4 -2.04 -13.24 -6.69
C GLN A 4 -3.33 -13.23 -7.52
N GLN A 5 -4.44 -12.73 -6.98
CA GLN A 5 -5.72 -12.65 -7.70
C GLN A 5 -5.92 -11.28 -8.38
N GLY A 6 -4.91 -10.40 -8.39
CA GLY A 6 -5.04 -9.03 -8.92
C GLY A 6 -5.96 -8.13 -8.09
N ARG A 7 -6.31 -8.57 -6.87
CA ARG A 7 -7.14 -7.82 -5.92
C ARG A 7 -6.26 -7.05 -4.94
N ASP A 8 -5.28 -6.33 -5.48
CA ASP A 8 -4.25 -5.64 -4.68
C ASP A 8 -4.87 -4.55 -3.80
N ALA A 9 -5.88 -3.83 -4.31
CA ALA A 9 -6.65 -2.86 -3.54
C ALA A 9 -7.38 -3.49 -2.32
N ASP A 10 -7.99 -4.67 -2.49
CA ASP A 10 -8.66 -5.38 -1.40
C ASP A 10 -7.66 -5.94 -0.40
N ALA A 11 -6.51 -6.44 -0.87
CA ALA A 11 -5.43 -6.92 -0.03
C ALA A 11 -4.86 -5.79 0.85
N ILE A 12 -4.72 -4.59 0.28
CA ILE A 12 -4.27 -3.39 1.01
C ILE A 12 -5.31 -2.93 2.01
N ASN A 13 -6.59 -2.90 1.64
CA ASN A 13 -7.67 -2.58 2.58
C ASN A 13 -7.69 -3.54 3.78
N LEU A 14 -7.54 -4.85 3.54
CA LEU A 14 -7.45 -5.83 4.61
C LEU A 14 -6.20 -5.64 5.48
N MET A 15 -5.06 -5.29 4.87
CA MET A 15 -3.83 -5.02 5.60
C MET A 15 -3.94 -3.75 6.47
N ARG A 16 -4.64 -2.70 6.00
CA ARG A 16 -4.95 -1.51 6.83
C ARG A 16 -5.73 -1.87 8.06
N GLU A 17 -6.76 -2.70 7.92
CA GLU A 17 -7.54 -3.17 9.07
C GLU A 17 -6.67 -4.00 10.01
N CYS A 18 -5.80 -4.86 9.49
CA CYS A 18 -4.83 -5.62 10.30
C CYS A 18 -3.90 -4.71 11.11
N VAL A 19 -3.38 -3.64 10.51
CA VAL A 19 -2.56 -2.64 11.19
C VAL A 19 -3.36 -1.93 12.28
N ARG A 20 -4.58 -1.46 11.97
CA ARG A 20 -5.46 -0.78 12.94
C ARG A 20 -5.78 -1.65 14.15
N PHE A 21 -6.17 -2.90 13.93
CA PHE A 21 -6.43 -3.84 15.01
C PHE A 21 -5.15 -4.18 15.79
N GLY A 22 -4.03 -4.35 15.08
CA GLY A 22 -2.73 -4.58 15.70
C GLY A 22 -2.31 -3.44 16.63
N GLN A 23 -2.44 -2.19 16.18
CA GLN A 23 -2.14 -1.00 16.99
C GLN A 23 -3.09 -0.89 18.19
N ARG A 24 -4.37 -1.22 18.02
CA ARG A 24 -5.37 -1.15 19.10
C ARG A 24 -5.20 -2.22 20.17
N ILE A 25 -4.86 -3.45 19.78
CA ILE A 25 -4.78 -4.61 20.69
C ILE A 25 -3.38 -4.74 21.28
N LEU A 26 -2.33 -4.56 20.47
CA LEU A 26 -0.94 -4.82 20.87
C LEU A 26 -0.17 -3.54 21.20
N GLY A 27 -0.69 -2.37 20.80
CA GLY A 27 0.02 -1.09 20.88
C GLY A 27 0.87 -0.80 19.64
N VAL A 28 1.15 0.48 19.43
CA VAL A 28 1.91 0.98 18.28
C VAL A 28 3.39 0.53 18.28
N ASP A 29 3.95 0.27 19.47
CA ASP A 29 5.36 -0.13 19.64
C ASP A 29 5.58 -1.65 19.53
N HIS A 30 4.51 -2.42 19.35
CA HIS A 30 4.64 -3.86 19.25
C HIS A 30 5.24 -4.25 17.89
N LEU A 31 6.25 -5.12 17.89
CA LEU A 31 6.98 -5.57 16.69
C LEU A 31 6.05 -6.04 15.56
N ARG A 32 4.96 -6.76 15.88
CA ARG A 32 3.95 -7.15 14.88
C ARG A 32 3.21 -5.96 14.26
N SER A 33 2.88 -4.94 15.04
CA SER A 33 2.20 -3.74 14.54
C SER A 33 3.11 -2.96 13.59
N ILE A 34 4.40 -2.81 13.95
CA ILE A 34 5.42 -2.18 13.13
C ILE A 34 5.63 -2.98 11.84
N ALA A 35 5.82 -4.31 11.94
CA ALA A 35 6.02 -5.17 10.77
C ALA A 35 4.84 -5.11 9.80
N SER A 36 3.60 -5.17 10.30
CA SER A 36 2.39 -5.02 9.49
C SER A 36 2.32 -3.64 8.82
N SER A 37 2.70 -2.58 9.54
CA SER A 37 2.72 -1.21 9.00
C SER A 37 3.74 -1.06 7.87
N THR A 38 4.94 -1.62 8.03
CA THR A 38 5.98 -1.62 6.99
C THR A 38 5.54 -2.37 5.74
N VAL A 39 4.87 -3.52 5.90
CA VAL A 39 4.33 -4.29 4.77
C VAL A 39 3.24 -3.51 4.04
N LEU A 40 2.36 -2.83 4.77
CA LEU A 40 1.32 -1.98 4.19
C LEU A 40 1.91 -0.85 3.34
N VAL A 41 2.89 -0.11 3.87
CA VAL A 41 3.55 0.99 3.14
C VAL A 41 4.18 0.48 1.85
N LYS A 42 4.83 -0.70 1.89
CA LYS A 42 5.41 -1.31 0.70
C LYS A 42 4.34 -1.61 -0.36
N TRP A 43 3.21 -2.19 0.03
CA TRP A 43 2.13 -2.51 -0.91
C TRP A 43 1.46 -1.27 -1.49
N GLU A 44 1.30 -0.22 -0.69
CA GLU A 44 0.77 1.06 -1.16
C GLU A 44 1.72 1.74 -2.15
N ALA A 45 3.03 1.70 -1.90
CA ALA A 45 4.04 2.24 -2.82
C ALA A 45 4.08 1.47 -4.16
N GLU A 46 3.97 0.13 -4.13
CA GLU A 46 3.88 -0.71 -5.33
C GLU A 46 2.65 -0.37 -6.20
N GLN A 47 1.54 0.10 -5.60
CA GLN A 47 0.37 0.54 -6.37
C GLN A 47 0.55 1.93 -6.99
N VAL A 48 1.27 2.84 -6.34
CA VAL A 48 1.53 4.19 -6.89
C VAL A 48 2.37 4.09 -8.16
N THR A 49 3.33 3.16 -8.21
CA THR A 49 4.17 2.95 -9.40
C THR A 49 3.43 2.42 -10.63
N PHE A 50 2.20 1.91 -10.49
CA PHE A 50 1.38 1.50 -11.64
C PHE A 50 0.64 2.68 -12.30
N CYS A 51 0.57 3.84 -11.64
CA CYS A 51 -0.07 5.04 -12.18
C CYS A 51 0.90 6.08 -12.78
N ASP A 52 2.22 5.89 -12.64
CA ASP A 52 3.22 6.89 -13.09
C ASP A 52 3.82 6.64 -14.50
N GLU A 53 3.33 5.66 -15.28
CA GLU A 53 3.71 5.58 -16.72
C GLU A 53 2.84 6.45 -17.65
N ASN A 54 1.75 7.07 -17.16
CA ASN A 54 0.87 7.89 -18.00
C ASN A 54 0.96 9.42 -17.74
N ALA A 55 1.98 9.88 -16.99
CA ALA A 55 2.18 11.32 -16.72
C ALA A 55 3.36 11.95 -17.50
N SER A 56 3.97 11.24 -18.47
CA SER A 56 5.07 11.78 -19.29
C SER A 56 4.66 12.30 -20.67
N ALA A 57 3.40 12.14 -21.09
CA ALA A 57 2.94 12.50 -22.44
C ALA A 57 2.25 13.87 -22.59
N GLN A 58 2.54 14.86 -21.72
CA GLN A 58 1.94 16.20 -21.85
C GLN A 58 2.93 17.39 -21.80
N ILE A 59 4.26 17.19 -21.72
CA ILE A 59 5.23 18.32 -21.69
C ILE A 59 5.92 18.53 -23.05
N SER A 60 5.22 18.33 -24.17
CA SER A 60 5.76 18.69 -25.50
C SER A 60 4.72 19.34 -26.42
N SER A 61 3.93 20.27 -25.87
CA SER A 61 3.09 21.17 -26.67
C SER A 61 3.14 22.61 -26.16
N LEU A 62 4.30 23.03 -25.66
CA LEU A 62 4.58 24.45 -25.43
C LEU A 62 6.07 24.77 -25.60
N MET A 63 6.57 24.58 -26.82
CA MET A 63 7.58 25.41 -27.50
C MET A 63 7.54 25.08 -28.99
#